data_AF-A0A8T4T6Q5-F1
#
_entry.id   AF-A0A8T4T6Q5-F1
#
_cell.length_a   1.000
_cell.length_b   1.000
_cell.length_c   1.000
_cell.angle_alpha   90.00
_cell.angle_beta   90.00
_cell.angle_gamma   90.00
#
_symmetry.space_group_name_H-M   'P 1'
#
loop_
_entity.id
_entity.type
_entity.pdbx_description
1 polymer ?
#
loop_
_entity_poly.entity_id
_entity_poly.type
_entity_poly.pdbx_seq_one_letter_code
_entity_poly.pdbx_strand_id
1 'polypeptide(L)'
;MPKILIGIPTYGKQRYCLDLLIDCIKKQTVKADVIFIVNHGESAYATLIRSKGFEAVEAPEPSKTRIGNIVNNRKYLRQYALKKGYDYLLFLDSDIMLPARAIEFLLQTKADVASGAYLSVFQIEGKEVIAPVLYKDLGGGDCQQYTYEGVAQPKLIDIGAAGLGCVLISRKVLEKVDIRTFGKSSTGGEDIAFFVDARANGFKCVAYTGVKCLHMPYPLTDERAKLFEWKTRVKDFNYELKM
;
A
#
# COMPACT_ATOMS: atom_id res chain seq x y z
N MET A 1 -10.16 6.20 21.35
CA MET A 1 -9.20 5.63 20.38
C MET A 1 -9.79 5.79 19.00
N PRO A 2 -9.00 6.15 17.96
CA PRO A 2 -9.52 6.33 16.61
C PRO A 2 -10.10 5.02 16.06
N LYS A 3 -11.19 5.12 15.30
CA LYS A 3 -11.82 3.99 14.61
C LYS A 3 -11.14 3.78 13.26
N ILE A 4 -10.47 2.65 13.09
CA ILE A 4 -9.61 2.35 11.93
C ILE A 4 -10.19 1.19 11.14
N LEU A 5 -10.24 1.33 9.82
CA LEU A 5 -10.57 0.25 8.88
C LEU A 5 -9.33 -0.15 8.10
N ILE A 6 -9.04 -1.45 8.01
CA ILE A 6 -8.12 -2.02 7.03
C ILE A 6 -8.95 -2.50 5.84
N GLY A 7 -8.76 -1.88 4.68
CA GLY A 7 -9.45 -2.22 3.46
C GLY A 7 -8.54 -2.96 2.48
N ILE A 8 -8.92 -4.18 2.10
CA ILE A 8 -8.05 -5.11 1.38
C ILE A 8 -8.69 -5.57 0.06
N PRO A 9 -8.34 -4.97 -1.09
CA PRO A 9 -8.64 -5.54 -2.39
C PRO A 9 -7.87 -6.86 -2.60
N THR A 10 -8.54 -7.92 -3.03
CA THR A 10 -7.92 -9.24 -3.23
C THR A 10 -8.63 -10.06 -4.30
N TYR A 11 -7.99 -11.14 -4.73
CA TYR A 11 -8.55 -12.10 -5.67
C TYR A 11 -7.93 -13.50 -5.50
N GLY A 12 -8.56 -14.52 -6.07
CA GLY A 12 -8.30 -15.92 -5.76
C GLY A 12 -6.86 -16.38 -6.00
N LYS A 13 -6.11 -15.77 -6.92
CA LYS A 13 -4.70 -16.13 -7.15
C LYS A 13 -3.76 -15.66 -6.04
N GLN A 14 -4.18 -14.74 -5.16
CA GLN A 14 -3.42 -14.33 -3.98
C GLN A 14 -3.73 -15.18 -2.74
N ARG A 15 -4.51 -16.27 -2.88
CA ARG A 15 -4.79 -17.21 -1.79
C ARG A 15 -3.53 -17.75 -1.10
N TYR A 16 -2.42 -17.89 -1.83
CA TYR A 16 -1.18 -18.44 -1.28
C TYR A 16 -0.57 -17.61 -0.13
N CYS A 17 -0.87 -16.31 -0.06
CA CYS A 17 -0.37 -15.43 1.01
C CYS A 17 -1.46 -15.01 2.02
N LEU A 18 -2.71 -15.47 1.84
CA LEU A 18 -3.84 -15.07 2.69
C LEU A 18 -3.64 -15.38 4.17
N ASP A 19 -3.14 -16.56 4.51
CA ASP A 19 -2.96 -16.96 5.91
C ASP A 19 -1.88 -16.12 6.61
N LEU A 20 -0.78 -15.86 5.91
CA LEU A 20 0.28 -15.00 6.42
C LEU A 20 -0.19 -13.53 6.56
N LEU A 21 -0.97 -13.03 5.59
CA LEU A 21 -1.59 -11.71 5.67
C LEU A 21 -2.46 -11.58 6.93
N ILE A 22 -3.32 -12.58 7.17
CA ILE A 22 -4.19 -12.64 8.36
C ILE A 22 -3.37 -12.64 9.64
N ASP A 23 -2.28 -13.40 9.70
CA ASP A 23 -1.40 -13.44 10.86
C ASP A 23 -0.73 -12.07 11.11
N CYS A 24 -0.28 -11.39 10.05
CA CYS A 24 0.28 -10.04 10.14
C CYS A 24 -0.75 -9.01 10.64
N ILE A 25 -2.00 -9.14 10.21
CA ILE A 25 -3.11 -8.29 10.67
C ILE A 25 -3.42 -8.55 12.15
N LYS A 26 -3.52 -9.82 12.56
CA LYS A 26 -3.80 -10.20 13.95
C LYS A 26 -2.71 -9.78 14.92
N LYS A 27 -1.46 -9.67 14.45
CA LYS A 27 -0.31 -9.21 15.24
C LYS A 27 -0.25 -7.69 15.42
N GLN A 28 -1.12 -6.91 14.78
CA GLN A 28 -1.10 -5.46 14.93
C GLN A 28 -1.35 -5.05 16.39
N THR A 29 -0.50 -4.17 16.93
CA THR A 29 -0.65 -3.64 18.30
C THR A 29 -1.86 -2.73 18.47
N VAL A 30 -2.37 -2.18 17.37
CA VAL A 30 -3.58 -1.35 17.33
C VAL A 30 -4.72 -2.15 16.73
N LYS A 31 -5.86 -2.19 17.43
CA LYS A 31 -7.08 -2.83 16.92
C LYS A 31 -7.65 -2.03 15.74
N ALA A 32 -8.05 -2.74 14.70
CA ALA A 32 -8.74 -2.18 13.54
C ALA A 32 -9.79 -3.17 13.04
N ASP A 33 -10.88 -2.63 12.47
CA ASP A 33 -11.83 -3.45 11.72
C ASP A 33 -11.20 -3.80 10.36
N VAL A 34 -11.61 -4.92 9.76
CA VAL A 34 -10.98 -5.43 8.54
C VAL A 34 -12.05 -5.88 7.56
N ILE A 35 -11.94 -5.42 6.32
CA ILE A 35 -12.81 -5.86 5.22
C ILE A 35 -11.99 -6.21 3.98
N PHE A 36 -12.31 -7.36 3.39
CA PHE A 36 -11.78 -7.80 2.11
C PHE A 36 -12.76 -7.51 0.99
N ILE A 37 -12.29 -6.89 -0.09
CA ILE A 37 -13.03 -6.74 -1.34
C ILE A 37 -12.46 -7.74 -2.33
N VAL A 38 -13.19 -8.82 -2.54
CA VAL A 38 -12.82 -9.91 -3.44
C VAL A 38 -13.30 -9.57 -4.84
N ASN A 39 -12.53 -9.87 -5.89
CA ASN A 39 -12.97 -9.64 -7.25
C ASN A 39 -14.34 -10.30 -7.56
N HIS A 40 -15.09 -9.66 -8.46
CA HIS A 40 -16.41 -10.13 -8.86
C HIS A 40 -16.37 -11.55 -9.42
N GLY A 41 -17.28 -12.42 -8.98
CA GLY A 41 -17.38 -13.81 -9.45
C GLY A 41 -16.47 -14.79 -8.73
N GLU A 42 -15.78 -14.37 -7.66
CA GLU A 42 -14.92 -15.23 -6.83
C GLU A 42 -15.56 -15.54 -5.46
N SER A 43 -16.85 -15.84 -5.45
CA SER A 43 -17.65 -16.13 -4.24
C SER A 43 -17.08 -17.22 -3.33
N ALA A 44 -16.46 -18.25 -3.92
CA ALA A 44 -15.76 -19.30 -3.16
C ALA A 44 -14.57 -18.73 -2.36
N TYR A 45 -13.82 -17.79 -2.94
CA TYR A 45 -12.70 -17.13 -2.26
C TYR A 45 -13.20 -16.17 -1.17
N ALA A 46 -14.27 -15.42 -1.43
CA ALA A 46 -14.95 -14.62 -0.40
C ALA A 46 -15.45 -15.49 0.77
N THR A 47 -16.01 -16.67 0.47
CA THR A 47 -16.47 -17.62 1.49
C THR A 47 -15.31 -18.17 2.33
N LEU A 48 -14.17 -18.46 1.69
CA LEU A 48 -12.94 -18.86 2.40
C LEU A 48 -12.45 -17.76 3.36
N ILE A 49 -12.49 -16.49 2.96
CA ILE A 49 -12.09 -15.38 3.84
C ILE A 49 -13.07 -15.26 5.02
N ARG A 50 -14.38 -15.38 4.76
CA ARG A 50 -15.40 -15.36 5.82
C ARG A 50 -15.25 -16.52 6.81
N SER A 51 -14.91 -17.72 6.34
CA SER A 51 -14.68 -18.86 7.24
C SER A 51 -13.46 -18.69 8.13
N LYS A 52 -12.54 -17.76 7.81
CA LYS A 52 -11.41 -17.35 8.65
C LYS A 52 -11.76 -16.24 9.64
N GLY A 53 -13.03 -15.81 9.70
CA GLY A 53 -13.54 -14.83 10.66
C GLY A 53 -13.44 -13.37 10.23
N PHE A 54 -13.31 -13.10 8.92
CA PHE A 54 -13.20 -11.74 8.38
C PHE A 54 -14.40 -11.35 7.53
N GLU A 55 -14.75 -10.06 7.52
CA GLU A 55 -15.73 -9.54 6.56
C GLU A 55 -15.13 -9.60 5.15
N ALA A 56 -15.86 -10.20 4.21
CA ALA A 56 -15.50 -10.22 2.81
C ALA A 56 -16.72 -9.93 1.95
N VAL A 57 -16.54 -9.10 0.93
CA VAL A 57 -17.58 -8.69 -0.01
C VAL A 57 -17.04 -8.87 -1.42
N GLU A 58 -17.86 -9.40 -2.33
CA GLU A 58 -17.49 -9.43 -3.74
C GLU A 58 -17.63 -8.02 -4.33
N ALA A 59 -16.69 -7.65 -5.20
CA ALA A 59 -16.61 -6.35 -5.82
C ALA A 59 -17.95 -6.05 -6.51
N PRO A 60 -18.64 -4.95 -6.12
CA PRO A 60 -19.98 -4.67 -6.62
C PRO A 60 -19.97 -4.23 -8.08
N GLU A 61 -18.86 -3.61 -8.52
CA GLU A 61 -18.73 -3.03 -9.85
C GLU A 61 -17.51 -3.61 -10.57
N PRO A 62 -17.69 -4.65 -11.40
CA PRO A 62 -16.58 -5.20 -12.18
C PRO A 62 -16.14 -4.21 -13.27
N SER A 63 -14.86 -4.29 -13.62
CA SER A 63 -14.26 -3.58 -14.75
C SER A 63 -13.65 -4.56 -15.74
N LYS A 64 -13.63 -4.15 -17.02
CA LYS A 64 -12.96 -4.88 -18.11
C LYS A 64 -11.44 -4.89 -17.98
N THR A 65 -10.87 -4.02 -17.14
CA THR A 65 -9.41 -3.89 -16.97
C THR A 65 -9.01 -4.19 -15.53
N ARG A 66 -7.77 -4.68 -15.35
CA ARG A 66 -7.19 -4.90 -14.02
C ARG A 66 -7.20 -3.61 -13.19
N ILE A 67 -6.72 -2.50 -13.76
CA ILE A 67 -6.66 -1.23 -13.05
C ILE A 67 -8.04 -0.68 -12.70
N GLY A 68 -9.04 -0.86 -13.57
CA GLY A 68 -10.41 -0.45 -13.27
C GLY A 68 -11.00 -1.23 -12.09
N ASN A 69 -10.70 -2.53 -11.95
CA ASN A 69 -11.11 -3.30 -10.78
C ASN A 69 -10.46 -2.77 -9.49
N ILE A 70 -9.15 -2.45 -9.54
CA ILE A 70 -8.43 -1.85 -8.40
C ILE A 70 -9.07 -0.52 -8.00
N VAL A 71 -9.32 0.37 -8.97
CA VAL A 71 -9.97 1.68 -8.72
C VAL A 71 -11.36 1.49 -8.12
N ASN A 72 -12.21 0.64 -8.69
CA ASN A 72 -13.57 0.40 -8.19
C ASN A 72 -13.55 -0.16 -6.76
N ASN A 73 -12.66 -1.12 -6.48
CA ASN A 73 -12.51 -1.70 -5.14
C ASN A 73 -12.05 -0.65 -4.12
N ARG A 74 -11.06 0.18 -4.47
CA ARG A 74 -10.58 1.27 -3.60
C ARG A 74 -11.64 2.35 -3.40
N LYS A 75 -12.42 2.71 -4.43
CA LYS A 75 -13.58 3.61 -4.30
C LYS A 75 -14.63 3.04 -3.35
N TYR A 76 -14.94 1.76 -3.47
CA TYR A 76 -15.89 1.10 -2.58
C TYR A 76 -15.40 1.15 -1.12
N LEU A 77 -14.14 0.81 -0.87
CA LEU A 77 -13.53 0.88 0.46
C LEU A 77 -13.57 2.30 1.06
N ARG A 78 -13.24 3.31 0.26
CA ARG A 78 -13.37 4.72 0.65
C ARG A 78 -14.81 5.05 1.07
N GLN A 79 -15.80 4.69 0.25
CA GLN A 79 -17.20 4.93 0.56
C GLN A 79 -17.68 4.16 1.79
N TYR A 80 -17.24 2.91 1.96
CA TYR A 80 -17.51 2.10 3.14
C TYR A 80 -16.97 2.78 4.40
N ALA A 81 -15.71 3.21 4.38
CA ALA A 81 -15.05 3.90 5.49
C ALA A 81 -15.82 5.18 5.89
N LEU A 82 -16.20 6.00 4.90
CA LEU A 82 -16.95 7.24 5.12
C LEU A 82 -18.33 6.99 5.73
N LYS A 83 -19.11 6.08 5.14
CA LYS A 83 -20.48 5.74 5.57
C LYS A 83 -20.54 5.14 6.97
N LYS A 84 -19.53 4.34 7.33
CA LYS A 84 -19.46 3.66 8.64
C LYS A 84 -18.76 4.49 9.72
N GLY A 85 -18.41 5.75 9.43
CA GLY A 85 -17.86 6.68 10.41
C GLY A 85 -16.46 6.32 10.88
N TYR A 86 -15.61 5.77 10.00
CA TYR A 86 -14.20 5.54 10.35
C TYR A 86 -13.39 6.84 10.33
N ASP A 87 -12.42 6.94 11.24
CA ASP A 87 -11.47 8.05 11.34
C ASP A 87 -10.29 7.88 10.39
N TYR A 88 -9.93 6.62 10.10
CA TYR A 88 -8.85 6.27 9.18
C TYR A 88 -9.20 5.05 8.33
N LEU A 89 -8.72 5.05 7.08
CA LEU A 89 -8.67 3.88 6.20
C LEU A 89 -7.19 3.55 5.94
N LEU A 90 -6.77 2.35 6.30
CA LEU A 90 -5.53 1.75 5.81
C LEU A 90 -5.86 0.99 4.52
N PHE A 91 -5.39 1.49 3.39
CA PHE A 91 -5.29 0.65 2.21
C PHE A 91 -4.14 -0.34 2.40
N LEU A 92 -4.47 -1.63 2.21
CA LEU A 92 -3.54 -2.74 2.31
C LEU A 92 -3.75 -3.66 1.10
N ASP A 93 -2.74 -3.84 0.27
CA ASP A 93 -2.82 -4.81 -0.82
C ASP A 93 -2.63 -6.23 -0.25
N SER A 94 -3.32 -7.23 -0.80
CA SER A 94 -3.38 -8.56 -0.15
C SER A 94 -2.08 -9.39 -0.27
N ASP A 95 -1.10 -8.90 -1.00
CA ASP A 95 0.27 -9.41 -1.09
C ASP A 95 1.29 -8.54 -0.31
N ILE A 96 0.83 -7.62 0.53
CA ILE A 96 1.69 -6.77 1.37
C ILE A 96 1.55 -7.20 2.84
N MET A 97 2.65 -7.67 3.43
CA MET A 97 2.66 -8.17 4.81
C MET A 97 3.16 -7.09 5.77
N LEU A 98 2.30 -6.64 6.67
CA LEU A 98 2.60 -5.59 7.65
C LEU A 98 3.51 -6.09 8.78
N PRO A 99 4.46 -5.28 9.26
CA PRO A 99 5.10 -5.51 10.56
C PRO A 99 4.12 -5.26 11.72
N ALA A 100 4.30 -5.92 12.86
CA ALA A 100 3.34 -5.94 13.99
C ALA A 100 2.98 -4.56 14.60
N ARG A 101 3.79 -3.52 14.37
CA ARG A 101 3.56 -2.16 14.88
C ARG A 101 3.28 -1.16 13.75
N ALA A 102 2.89 -1.63 12.56
CA ALA A 102 2.71 -0.78 11.39
C ALA A 102 1.68 0.33 11.65
N ILE A 103 0.47 -0.05 12.08
CA ILE A 103 -0.62 0.91 12.31
C ILE A 103 -0.25 1.92 13.39
N GLU A 104 0.38 1.46 14.47
CA GLU A 104 0.86 2.30 15.56
C GLU A 104 1.84 3.38 15.06
N PHE A 105 2.87 2.98 14.31
CA PHE A 105 3.86 3.90 13.79
C PHE A 105 3.28 4.87 12.75
N LEU A 106 2.38 4.40 11.87
CA LEU A 106 1.71 5.25 10.89
C LEU A 106 0.84 6.32 11.58
N LEU A 107 0.09 5.96 12.63
CA LEU A 107 -0.67 6.93 13.43
C LEU A 107 0.23 7.96 14.13
N GLN A 108 1.38 7.53 14.65
CA GLN A 108 2.33 8.40 15.36
C GLN A 108 2.94 9.49 14.46
N THR A 109 2.93 9.31 13.14
CA THR A 109 3.37 10.35 12.20
C THR A 109 2.50 11.62 12.25
N LYS A 110 1.23 11.49 12.70
CA LYS A 110 0.20 12.55 12.70
C LYS A 110 0.00 13.22 11.33
N ALA A 111 0.41 12.56 10.26
CA ALA A 111 0.20 13.03 8.90
C ALA A 111 -1.22 12.70 8.42
N ASP A 112 -1.63 13.38 7.35
CA ASP A 112 -2.95 13.20 6.77
C ASP A 112 -3.01 11.93 5.91
N VAL A 113 -1.88 11.62 5.28
CA VAL A 113 -1.58 10.40 4.54
C VAL A 113 -0.20 9.90 4.99
N ALA A 114 -0.14 8.70 5.55
CA ALA A 114 1.10 8.08 6.05
C ALA A 114 1.32 6.73 5.38
N SER A 115 2.47 6.56 4.73
CA SER A 115 2.83 5.33 4.00
C SER A 115 3.93 4.53 4.71
N GLY A 116 3.81 3.20 4.63
CA GLY A 116 4.92 2.28 4.85
C GLY A 116 5.69 1.99 3.55
N ALA A 117 6.88 1.43 3.65
CA ALA A 117 7.70 1.06 2.51
C ALA A 117 7.57 -0.42 2.18
N TYR A 118 7.49 -0.76 0.90
CA TYR A 118 7.68 -2.12 0.39
C TYR A 118 8.46 -2.06 -0.93
N LEU A 119 9.13 -3.16 -1.25
CA LEU A 119 9.93 -3.28 -2.48
C LEU A 119 9.06 -3.81 -3.61
N SER A 120 9.34 -3.40 -4.84
CA SER A 120 8.74 -3.99 -6.04
C SER A 120 9.75 -4.00 -7.20
N VAL A 121 9.34 -4.60 -8.32
CA VAL A 121 10.15 -4.69 -9.54
C VAL A 121 9.90 -3.46 -10.42
N PHE A 122 10.98 -2.81 -10.83
CA PHE A 122 10.96 -1.66 -11.73
C PHE A 122 11.86 -1.93 -12.93
N GLN A 123 11.48 -1.37 -14.08
CA GLN A 123 12.29 -1.41 -15.30
C GLN A 123 13.05 -0.08 -15.41
N ILE A 124 14.37 -0.12 -15.20
CA ILE A 124 15.25 1.05 -15.30
C ILE A 124 16.31 0.74 -16.36
N GLU A 125 16.33 1.53 -17.43
CA GLU A 125 17.28 1.36 -18.55
C GLU A 125 17.30 -0.08 -19.10
N GLY A 126 16.12 -0.71 -19.19
CA GLY A 126 15.97 -2.09 -19.70
C GLY A 126 16.40 -3.18 -18.72
N LYS A 127 16.68 -2.85 -17.45
CA LYS A 127 17.04 -3.79 -16.39
C LYS A 127 15.96 -3.84 -15.32
N GLU A 128 15.70 -5.04 -14.80
CA GLU A 128 14.91 -5.23 -13.60
C GLU A 128 15.69 -4.80 -12.37
N VAL A 129 15.13 -3.84 -11.63
CA VAL A 129 15.67 -3.34 -10.38
C VAL A 129 14.63 -3.51 -9.29
N ILE A 130 15.04 -4.07 -8.16
CA ILE A 130 14.22 -4.07 -6.95
C ILE A 130 14.44 -2.77 -6.21
N ALA A 131 13.36 -2.00 -6.07
CA ALA A 131 13.41 -0.68 -5.44
C ALA A 131 12.14 -0.45 -4.60
N PRO A 132 12.17 0.46 -3.62
CA PRO A 132 10.98 0.81 -2.85
C PRO A 132 9.94 1.51 -3.71
N VAL A 133 8.66 1.24 -3.45
CA VAL A 133 7.53 1.95 -4.06
C VAL A 133 7.27 3.28 -3.34
N LEU A 134 8.29 4.14 -3.33
CA LEU A 134 8.30 5.46 -2.69
C LEU A 134 8.96 6.47 -3.63
N TYR A 135 8.37 7.66 -3.71
CA TYR A 135 8.82 8.72 -4.61
C TYR A 135 8.91 10.04 -3.86
N LYS A 136 10.01 10.77 -4.08
CA LYS A 136 10.13 12.17 -3.67
C LYS A 136 9.52 13.09 -4.73
N ASP A 137 8.92 14.16 -4.25
CA ASP A 137 8.52 15.29 -5.08
C ASP A 137 9.76 16.13 -5.40
N LEU A 138 9.96 16.45 -6.67
CA LEU A 138 11.01 17.38 -7.09
C LEU A 138 10.44 18.76 -7.45
N GLY A 139 9.12 18.94 -7.38
CA GLY A 139 8.44 20.14 -7.87
C GLY A 139 8.23 20.12 -9.38
N GLY A 140 7.43 21.06 -9.89
CA GLY A 140 7.19 21.18 -11.34
C GLY A 140 6.43 20.02 -12.00
N GLY A 141 5.92 19.06 -11.22
CA GLY A 141 5.32 17.82 -11.73
C GLY A 141 6.28 16.64 -11.78
N ASP A 142 7.55 16.84 -11.40
CA ASP A 142 8.57 15.80 -11.41
C ASP A 142 8.57 15.00 -10.10
N CYS A 143 8.80 13.70 -10.22
CA CYS A 143 8.99 12.79 -9.10
C CYS A 143 10.19 11.89 -9.36
N GLN A 144 10.94 11.57 -8.30
CA GLN A 144 12.05 10.63 -8.38
C GLN A 144 11.83 9.50 -7.38
N GLN A 145 12.04 8.27 -7.85
CA GLN A 145 11.97 7.10 -6.98
C GLN A 145 13.11 7.11 -5.96
N TYR A 146 12.81 6.71 -4.71
CA TYR A 146 13.84 6.48 -3.72
C TYR A 146 14.63 5.19 -4.04
N THR A 147 15.93 5.19 -3.72
CA THR A 147 16.73 3.95 -3.76
C THR A 147 16.49 3.11 -2.52
N TYR A 148 16.87 1.82 -2.58
CA TYR A 148 16.84 0.94 -1.42
C TYR A 148 17.62 1.56 -0.25
N GLU A 149 18.86 1.97 -0.48
CA GLU A 149 19.76 2.60 0.50
C GLU A 149 19.12 3.87 1.07
N GLY A 150 18.48 4.66 0.21
CA GLY A 150 17.82 5.90 0.58
C GLY A 150 16.68 5.74 1.59
N VAL A 151 16.10 4.55 1.73
CA VAL A 151 15.01 4.27 2.69
C VAL A 151 15.31 3.09 3.61
N ALA A 152 16.53 2.55 3.58
CA ALA A 152 16.87 1.38 4.36
C ALA A 152 16.94 1.66 5.86
N GLN A 153 17.27 2.90 6.27
CA GLN A 153 17.21 3.29 7.68
C GLN A 153 15.83 3.84 8.04
N PRO A 154 15.29 3.56 9.24
CA PRO A 154 14.04 4.15 9.71
C PRO A 154 14.15 5.67 9.80
N LYS A 155 13.26 6.38 9.10
CA LYS A 155 13.11 7.82 9.15
C LYS A 155 11.71 8.23 8.71
N LEU A 156 11.28 9.40 9.17
CA LEU A 156 10.10 10.08 8.67
C LEU A 156 10.52 11.02 7.53
N ILE A 157 9.92 10.87 6.37
CA ILE A 157 10.23 11.67 5.18
C ILE A 157 8.96 12.18 4.51
N ASP A 158 9.03 13.39 3.95
CA ASP A 158 8.00 13.86 3.03
C ASP A 158 8.13 13.12 1.70
N ILE A 159 6.98 12.81 1.10
CA ILE A 159 6.91 12.06 -0.15
C ILE A 159 6.02 12.76 -1.17
N GLY A 160 6.37 12.60 -2.44
CA GLY A 160 5.52 13.00 -3.55
C GLY A 160 4.47 11.95 -3.87
N ALA A 161 4.82 10.67 -3.74
CA ALA A 161 3.91 9.56 -3.90
C ALA A 161 4.44 8.27 -3.26
N ALA A 162 3.56 7.29 -3.10
CA ALA A 162 3.87 5.92 -2.73
C ALA A 162 2.86 4.98 -3.40
N GLY A 163 3.14 3.68 -3.39
CA GLY A 163 2.12 2.69 -3.71
C GLY A 163 1.06 2.61 -2.61
N LEU A 164 -0.20 2.38 -2.97
CA LEU A 164 -1.32 2.31 -2.01
C LEU A 164 -1.39 0.99 -1.22
N GLY A 165 -0.42 0.10 -1.36
CA GLY A 165 -0.40 -1.21 -0.70
C GLY A 165 -0.12 -1.17 0.81
N CYS A 166 0.32 -0.03 1.35
CA CYS A 166 0.41 0.22 2.79
C CYS A 166 0.32 1.74 3.05
N VAL A 167 -0.90 2.28 3.07
CA VAL A 167 -1.14 3.72 3.25
C VAL A 167 -2.32 3.98 4.18
N LEU A 168 -2.04 4.61 5.32
CA LEU A 168 -3.04 5.08 6.28
C LEU A 168 -3.51 6.47 5.88
N ILE A 169 -4.81 6.62 5.68
CA ILE A 169 -5.44 7.84 5.17
C ILE A 169 -6.45 8.34 6.20
N SER A 170 -6.30 9.60 6.61
CA SER A 170 -7.25 10.25 7.51
C SER A 170 -8.59 10.51 6.85
N ARG A 171 -9.67 10.53 7.65
CA ARG A 171 -11.03 10.78 7.18
C ARG A 171 -11.15 12.07 6.35
N LYS A 172 -10.52 13.17 6.79
CA LYS A 172 -10.57 14.45 6.06
C LYS A 172 -10.01 14.35 4.64
N VAL A 173 -9.01 13.49 4.41
CA VAL A 173 -8.50 13.19 3.08
C VAL A 173 -9.52 12.37 2.31
N LEU A 174 -10.08 11.32 2.92
CA LEU A 174 -11.12 10.50 2.29
C LEU A 174 -12.34 11.34 1.87
N GLU A 175 -12.71 12.38 2.61
CA GLU A 175 -13.83 13.26 2.27
C GLU A 175 -13.54 14.16 1.05
N LYS A 176 -12.26 14.46 0.77
CA LYS A 176 -11.85 15.43 -0.26
C LYS A 176 -11.23 14.81 -1.51
N VAL A 177 -10.55 13.67 -1.37
CA VAL A 177 -9.78 13.03 -2.43
C VAL A 177 -10.50 11.77 -2.89
N ASP A 178 -10.80 11.66 -4.19
CA ASP A 178 -11.35 10.45 -4.80
C ASP A 178 -10.24 9.56 -5.38
N ILE A 179 -10.57 8.30 -5.68
CA ILE A 179 -9.63 7.37 -6.33
C ILE A 179 -9.82 7.45 -7.84
N ARG A 180 -8.78 7.78 -8.60
CA ARG A 180 -8.84 7.87 -10.07
C ARG A 180 -7.49 7.49 -10.67
N THR A 181 -7.43 7.33 -11.99
CA THR A 181 -6.17 7.25 -12.75
C THR A 181 -5.90 8.58 -13.47
N PHE A 182 -4.68 8.74 -14.00
CA PHE A 182 -4.41 9.76 -15.02
C PHE A 182 -4.82 9.24 -16.40
N GLY A 183 -5.70 9.98 -17.08
CA GLY A 183 -6.17 9.63 -18.42
C GLY A 183 -6.78 8.22 -18.53
N LYS A 184 -6.63 7.58 -19.70
CA LYS A 184 -7.07 6.19 -19.96
C LYS A 184 -5.96 5.18 -19.65
N SER A 185 -5.18 5.38 -18.59
CA SER A 185 -4.15 4.43 -18.19
C SER A 185 -4.76 3.05 -17.95
N SER A 186 -4.25 2.03 -18.63
CA SER A 186 -4.64 0.62 -18.47
C SER A 186 -3.69 -0.16 -17.56
N THR A 187 -2.55 0.43 -17.19
CA THR A 187 -1.43 -0.27 -16.54
C THR A 187 -1.22 0.12 -15.08
N GLY A 188 -1.73 1.27 -14.62
CA GLY A 188 -1.57 1.72 -13.24
C GLY A 188 -1.72 3.23 -13.05
N GLY A 189 -1.20 3.75 -11.94
CA GLY A 189 -1.09 5.19 -11.67
C GLY A 189 -2.25 5.76 -10.86
N GLU A 190 -3.11 4.93 -10.29
CA GLU A 190 -4.14 5.38 -9.36
C GLU A 190 -3.57 5.83 -8.01
N ASP A 191 -2.47 5.19 -7.62
CA ASP A 191 -1.66 5.55 -6.46
C ASP A 191 -1.03 6.93 -6.62
N ILE A 192 -0.32 7.19 -7.71
CA ILE A 192 0.29 8.48 -8.00
C ILE A 192 -0.78 9.58 -8.09
N ALA A 193 -1.90 9.29 -8.76
CA ALA A 193 -3.02 10.23 -8.86
C ALA A 193 -3.59 10.61 -7.49
N PHE A 194 -3.76 9.64 -6.60
CA PHE A 194 -4.22 9.89 -5.23
C PHE A 194 -3.28 10.83 -4.48
N PHE A 195 -1.96 10.59 -4.53
CA PHE A 195 -0.99 11.44 -3.83
C PHE A 195 -0.86 12.84 -4.44
N VAL A 196 -1.00 12.97 -5.76
CA VAL A 196 -1.07 14.28 -6.42
C VAL A 196 -2.29 15.06 -5.93
N ASP A 197 -3.47 14.43 -5.92
CA ASP A 197 -4.70 15.09 -5.50
C ASP A 197 -4.68 15.43 -4.00
N ALA A 198 -4.14 14.55 -3.15
CA ALA A 198 -3.99 14.81 -1.73
C ALA A 198 -3.10 16.03 -1.46
N ARG A 199 -1.92 16.09 -2.09
CA ARG A 199 -1.01 17.23 -1.95
C ARG A 199 -1.59 18.52 -2.53
N ALA A 200 -2.30 18.44 -3.66
CA ALA A 200 -2.97 19.59 -4.26
C ALA A 200 -4.06 20.18 -3.35
N ASN A 201 -4.66 19.36 -2.47
CA ASN A 201 -5.57 19.81 -1.42
C ASN A 201 -4.86 20.28 -0.13
N GLY A 202 -3.53 20.38 -0.13
CA GLY A 202 -2.73 20.85 1.01
C GLY A 202 -2.56 19.81 2.12
N PHE A 203 -2.84 18.54 1.87
CA PHE A 203 -2.67 17.49 2.87
C PHE A 203 -1.21 17.07 3.03
N LYS A 204 -0.82 16.80 4.27
CA LYS A 204 0.53 16.31 4.60
C LYS A 204 0.67 14.83 4.25
N CYS A 205 1.52 14.54 3.27
CA CYS A 205 1.84 13.17 2.84
C CYS A 205 3.27 12.79 3.25
N VAL A 206 3.42 11.74 4.06
CA VAL A 206 4.72 11.26 4.55
C VAL A 206 4.88 9.75 4.38
N ALA A 207 6.12 9.28 4.38
CA ALA A 207 6.43 7.88 4.64
C ALA A 207 7.24 7.76 5.95
N TYR A 208 6.89 6.76 6.75
CA TYR A 208 7.78 6.30 7.82
C TYR A 208 8.47 5.02 7.37
N THR A 209 9.75 5.12 6.99
CA THR A 209 10.53 4.02 6.40
C THR A 209 10.91 2.92 7.41
N GLY A 210 10.55 3.11 8.68
CA GLY A 210 10.59 2.05 9.69
C GLY A 210 9.45 1.04 9.56
N VAL A 211 8.33 1.41 8.92
CA VAL A 211 7.27 0.46 8.54
C VAL A 211 7.69 -0.22 7.24
N LYS A 212 8.45 -1.30 7.36
CA LYS A 212 8.92 -2.12 6.24
C LYS A 212 8.02 -3.32 6.04
N CYS A 213 7.19 -3.26 5.01
CA CYS A 213 6.32 -4.36 4.64
C CYS A 213 7.06 -5.29 3.68
N LEU A 214 6.77 -6.59 3.78
CA LEU A 214 7.22 -7.57 2.81
C LEU A 214 6.21 -7.61 1.66
N HIS A 215 6.66 -7.36 0.43
CA HIS A 215 5.86 -7.63 -0.76
C HIS A 215 6.03 -9.09 -1.16
N MET A 216 4.92 -9.79 -1.36
CA MET A 216 4.90 -11.20 -1.73
C MET A 216 4.29 -11.37 -3.12
N PRO A 217 5.00 -11.05 -4.21
CA PRO A 217 4.53 -11.39 -5.56
C PRO A 217 4.66 -12.89 -5.87
N TYR A 218 5.40 -13.63 -5.03
CA TYR A 218 5.62 -15.06 -5.11
C TYR A 218 5.35 -15.73 -3.75
N PRO A 219 4.97 -17.02 -3.72
CA PRO A 219 4.95 -17.79 -2.47
C PRO A 219 6.32 -17.81 -1.77
N LEU A 220 6.34 -17.91 -0.44
CA LEU A 220 7.62 -17.96 0.33
C LEU A 220 8.52 -19.15 -0.04
N THR A 221 7.95 -20.21 -0.60
CA THR A 221 8.69 -21.38 -1.08
C THR A 221 9.42 -21.12 -2.40
N ASP A 222 9.12 -20.02 -3.10
CA ASP A 222 9.78 -19.60 -4.33
C ASP A 222 11.04 -18.78 -3.99
N GLU A 223 12.19 -19.12 -4.58
CA GLU A 223 13.45 -18.44 -4.30
C GLU A 223 13.42 -16.95 -4.64
N ARG A 224 12.57 -16.54 -5.60
CA ARG A 224 12.40 -15.14 -6.01
C ARG A 224 11.77 -14.29 -4.90
N ALA A 225 11.07 -14.89 -3.94
CA ALA A 225 10.52 -14.16 -2.79
C ALA A 225 11.63 -13.43 -2.00
N LYS A 226 12.85 -13.99 -1.95
CA LYS A 226 14.01 -13.40 -1.27
C LYS A 226 14.45 -12.05 -1.87
N LEU A 227 14.07 -11.75 -3.12
CA LEU A 227 14.39 -10.47 -3.75
C LEU A 227 13.69 -9.28 -3.06
N PHE A 228 12.56 -9.52 -2.40
CA PHE A 228 11.73 -8.50 -1.78
C PHE A 228 12.00 -8.34 -0.27
N GLU A 229 12.96 -9.09 0.27
CA GLU A 229 13.35 -9.01 1.67
C GLU A 229 14.16 -7.74 1.96
N TRP A 230 13.82 -7.08 3.07
CA TRP A 230 14.61 -5.99 3.60
C TRP A 230 15.87 -6.51 4.26
N LYS A 231 17.01 -6.34 3.59
CA LYS A 231 18.34 -6.65 4.11
C LYS A 231 18.69 -5.74 5.29
N THR A 232 19.16 -6.35 6.37
CA THR A 232 19.56 -5.66 7.61
C THR A 232 20.86 -4.87 7.49
N ARG A 233 21.68 -5.15 6.47
CA ARG A 233 22.91 -4.41 6.15
C ARG A 233 22.72 -3.60 4.89
N VAL A 234 22.80 -2.28 5.00
CA VAL A 234 23.04 -1.40 3.86
C VAL A 234 24.51 -1.58 3.49
N LYS A 235 24.83 -1.86 2.22
CA LYS A 235 26.24 -1.84 1.81
C LYS A 235 26.68 -0.38 1.85
N ASP A 236 27.63 -0.05 2.71
CA ASP A 236 28.30 1.24 2.67
C ASP A 236 29.18 1.27 1.42
N PHE A 237 28.75 2.04 0.42
CA PHE A 237 29.57 2.32 -0.76
C PHE A 237 30.36 3.58 -0.49
N ASN A 238 31.61 3.43 -0.07
CA ASN A 238 32.56 4.52 -0.06
C ASN A 238 32.96 4.81 -1.50
N TYR A 239 32.64 6.00 -1.99
CA TYR A 239 33.15 6.50 -3.26
C TYR A 239 34.39 7.36 -2.97
N GLU A 240 35.53 6.99 -3.54
CA GLU A 240 36.65 7.93 -3.67
C GLU A 240 36.27 8.96 -4.73
N LEU A 241 35.85 10.14 -4.28
CA LEU A 241 35.83 11.31 -5.16
C LEU A 241 37.29 11.71 -5.40
N LYS A 242 37.88 11.18 -6.48
CA LYS A 242 39.12 11.76 -7.02
C LYS A 242 38.75 13.16 -7.52
N MET A 243 39.17 14.19 -6.77
CA MET A 243 39.23 15.57 -7.24
C MET A 243 40.29 15.71 -8.32
#